data_AF-A0A1C3HMA2-F1
#
_entry.id   AF-A0A1C3HMA2-F1
#
_cell.length_a   1.000
_cell.length_b   1.000
_cell.length_c   1.000
_cell.angle_alpha   90.00
_cell.angle_beta   90.00
_cell.angle_gamma   90.00
#
_symmetry.space_group_name_H-M   'P 1'
#
loop_
_entity.id
_entity.type
_entity.pdbx_description
1 polymer ?
#
loop_
_entity_poly.entity_id
_entity_poly.type
_entity_poly.pdbx_seq_one_letter_code
_entity_poly.pdbx_strand_id
1 'polypeptide(L)'
;MLFCLHSGLGFSQPDKFPAGKFELNIGVRPSAPYSALQNYNADLTAQGSGPSFSVTVSRHHIIPFNMLRSFYNRVAERGRLRNLSGFLNTYSNNLYLYASSNGVDCGRLGNDLVDAGNLGLAQGYGMATAGGSNPALGFDTFEQFYAWLPGNLFIGPNNRSDDPHEGFETNAAVVVGAANFDIISRVYRDINLYLANNDDALLNSISVNLSRMSNRKSIYNLNPNDWEFVNGQYRLSNSKKSLRELAPSDNVKTSDECKDFTPTFMSTLSAVLMLHNKKIDI
;
A
#
# COMPACT_ATOMS: atom_id res chain seq x y z
N MET A 1 45.97 21.73 31.40
CA MET A 1 45.69 20.66 30.42
C MET A 1 44.28 20.16 30.73
N LEU A 2 43.30 20.61 29.94
CA LEU A 2 41.87 20.37 30.18
C LEU A 2 41.45 19.15 29.34
N PHE A 3 41.08 18.04 29.98
CA PHE A 3 40.52 16.88 29.28
C PHE A 3 39.04 17.12 29.01
N CYS A 4 38.70 17.44 27.76
CA CYS A 4 37.32 17.41 27.27
C CYS A 4 36.89 15.95 27.10
N LEU A 5 36.14 15.44 28.08
CA LEU A 5 35.37 14.20 27.92
C LEU A 5 34.28 14.44 26.86
N HIS A 6 34.47 13.84 25.69
CA HIS A 6 33.43 13.74 24.66
C HIS A 6 32.37 12.75 25.15
N SER A 7 31.24 13.25 25.63
CA SER A 7 30.00 12.48 25.78
C SER A 7 29.32 12.34 24.42
N GLY A 8 29.74 11.33 23.67
CA GLY A 8 29.21 10.99 22.35
C GLY A 8 28.92 9.50 22.21
N LEU A 9 28.37 8.84 23.24
CA LEU A 9 27.76 7.52 23.09
C LEU A 9 26.27 7.71 22.83
N GLY A 10 25.93 8.04 21.58
CA GLY A 10 24.57 7.86 21.08
C GLY A 10 24.29 6.37 21.02
N PHE A 11 23.45 5.87 21.93
CA PHE A 11 22.93 4.51 21.87
C PHE A 11 22.01 4.39 20.64
N SER A 12 22.60 4.08 19.48
CA SER A 12 21.90 3.43 18.38
C SER A 12 21.60 2.00 18.83
N GLN A 13 20.51 1.79 19.57
CA GLN A 13 19.97 0.45 19.73
C GLN A 13 19.32 0.08 18.39
N PRO A 14 19.83 -0.93 17.66
CA PRO A 14 19.28 -1.34 16.35
C PRO A 14 17.79 -1.68 16.42
N ASP A 15 17.29 -2.01 17.61
CA ASP A 15 15.95 -2.53 17.81
C ASP A 15 14.89 -1.48 18.16
N LYS A 16 15.25 -0.19 18.33
CA LYS A 16 14.32 0.87 18.72
C LYS A 16 14.10 1.86 17.59
N PHE A 17 12.95 1.76 16.92
CA PHE A 17 12.49 2.84 16.06
C PHE A 17 12.37 4.13 16.90
N PRO A 18 13.10 5.21 16.58
CA PRO A 18 13.12 6.40 17.41
C PRO A 18 11.77 7.12 17.33
N ALA A 19 11.16 7.40 18.47
CA ALA A 19 9.98 8.26 18.51
C ALA A 19 10.36 9.69 18.13
N GLY A 20 9.54 10.37 17.32
CA GLY A 20 9.83 11.73 16.89
C GLY A 20 8.96 12.27 15.77
N LYS A 21 9.38 13.44 15.29
CA LYS A 21 8.84 14.08 14.09
C LYS A 21 9.75 13.82 12.91
N PHE A 22 9.17 13.44 11.79
CA PHE A 22 9.88 13.09 10.55
C PHE A 22 9.28 13.84 9.36
N GLU A 23 10.03 13.86 8.27
CA GLU A 23 9.51 14.20 6.95
C GLU A 23 8.71 13.00 6.44
N LEU A 24 7.38 13.12 6.48
CA LEU A 24 6.42 12.08 6.09
C LEU A 24 5.48 12.59 4.99
N ASN A 25 5.98 13.42 4.08
CA ASN A 25 5.18 13.90 2.96
C ASN A 25 5.45 13.03 1.73
N ILE A 26 4.40 12.41 1.19
CA ILE A 26 4.50 11.69 -0.08
C ILE A 26 4.56 12.72 -1.20
N GLY A 27 5.64 12.67 -1.98
CA GLY A 27 5.95 13.63 -3.04
C GLY A 27 5.33 13.29 -4.39
N VAL A 28 6.21 13.06 -5.38
CA VAL A 28 5.79 12.59 -6.72
C VAL A 28 5.38 11.11 -6.66
N ARG A 29 4.68 10.62 -7.69
CA ARG A 29 4.30 9.20 -7.75
C ARG A 29 5.57 8.34 -7.76
N PRO A 30 5.81 7.49 -6.75
CA PRO A 30 7.00 6.65 -6.74
C PRO A 30 6.87 5.55 -7.80
N SER A 31 8.00 4.97 -8.21
CA SER A 31 8.01 3.81 -9.09
C SER A 31 7.28 2.63 -8.45
N ALA A 32 6.61 1.80 -9.27
CA ALA A 32 5.99 0.58 -8.76
C ALA A 32 7.06 -0.35 -8.17
N PRO A 33 6.87 -0.91 -6.97
CA PRO A 33 7.82 -1.85 -6.36
C PRO A 33 7.75 -3.25 -6.99
N TYR A 34 6.88 -3.45 -7.98
CA TYR A 34 6.56 -4.74 -8.59
C TYR A 34 7.27 -4.97 -9.90
N SER A 35 7.47 -6.25 -10.24
CA SER A 35 8.09 -6.69 -11.48
C SER A 35 7.40 -6.12 -12.73
N ALA A 36 8.16 -5.91 -13.79
CA ALA A 36 7.61 -5.46 -15.07
C ALA A 36 6.59 -6.47 -15.61
N LEU A 37 5.54 -5.98 -16.27
CA LEU A 37 4.53 -6.83 -16.89
C LEU A 37 4.96 -7.20 -18.31
N GLN A 38 4.66 -8.43 -18.73
CA GLN A 38 4.79 -8.84 -20.11
C GLN A 38 3.57 -8.39 -20.93
N ASN A 39 3.74 -8.29 -22.25
CA ASN A 39 2.63 -8.04 -23.15
C ASN A 39 1.72 -9.25 -23.24
N TYR A 40 0.48 -9.01 -23.67
CA TYR A 40 -0.52 -10.02 -23.94
C TYR A 40 -0.78 -10.17 -25.45
N ASN A 41 -1.29 -11.33 -25.84
CA ASN A 41 -1.89 -11.53 -27.16
C ASN A 41 -3.19 -10.70 -27.30
N ALA A 42 -3.70 -10.58 -28.53
CA ALA A 42 -4.89 -9.76 -28.83
C ALA A 42 -6.15 -10.19 -28.02
N ASP A 43 -6.28 -11.49 -27.74
CA ASP A 43 -7.40 -12.04 -26.95
C ASP A 43 -7.17 -11.95 -25.43
N LEU A 44 -6.03 -11.41 -24.99
CA LEU A 44 -5.64 -11.25 -23.59
C LEU A 44 -5.50 -12.57 -22.80
N THR A 45 -5.46 -13.71 -23.48
CA THR A 45 -5.44 -15.05 -22.86
C THR A 45 -4.04 -15.54 -22.50
N ALA A 46 -2.98 -14.98 -23.08
CA ALA A 46 -1.61 -15.39 -22.85
C ALA A 46 -0.64 -14.19 -22.79
N GLN A 47 0.35 -14.28 -21.92
CA GLN A 47 1.45 -13.33 -21.79
C GLN A 47 2.72 -13.84 -22.48
N GLY A 48 3.55 -12.93 -22.99
CA GLY A 48 4.80 -13.32 -23.65
C GLY A 48 5.51 -12.17 -24.34
N SER A 49 6.31 -12.52 -25.35
CA SER A 49 7.15 -11.60 -26.11
C SER A 49 7.10 -11.91 -27.60
N GLY A 50 7.31 -10.89 -28.43
CA GLY A 50 7.30 -11.02 -29.90
C GLY A 50 5.99 -10.58 -30.56
N PRO A 51 5.87 -10.74 -31.89
CA PRO A 51 4.78 -10.15 -32.68
C PRO A 51 3.38 -10.61 -32.30
N SER A 52 3.23 -11.80 -31.71
CA SER A 52 1.95 -12.35 -31.26
C SER A 52 1.46 -11.75 -29.93
N PHE A 53 2.29 -10.99 -29.23
CA PHE A 53 1.98 -10.35 -27.95
C PHE A 53 1.99 -8.82 -28.10
N SER A 54 1.01 -8.31 -28.85
CA SER A 54 0.93 -6.92 -29.26
C SER A 54 0.27 -5.98 -28.25
N VAL A 55 -0.38 -6.51 -27.21
CA VAL A 55 -1.14 -5.70 -26.25
C VAL A 55 -0.25 -5.37 -25.05
N THR A 56 0.15 -4.11 -24.95
CA THR A 56 0.82 -3.59 -23.76
C THR A 56 -0.18 -3.41 -22.63
N VAL A 57 0.21 -3.80 -21.42
CA VAL A 57 -0.61 -3.69 -20.21
C VAL A 57 0.12 -2.89 -19.12
N SER A 58 -0.66 -2.35 -18.18
CA SER A 58 -0.17 -1.64 -17.00
C SER A 58 -1.01 -2.01 -15.79
N ARG A 59 -0.53 -1.56 -14.63
CA ARG A 59 -1.30 -1.54 -13.39
C ARG A 59 -2.12 -0.26 -13.36
N HIS A 60 -3.43 -0.39 -13.27
CA HIS A 60 -4.39 0.70 -13.24
C HIS A 60 -4.86 0.93 -11.81
N HIS A 61 -4.89 2.20 -11.39
CA HIS A 61 -5.40 2.62 -10.09
C HIS A 61 -6.92 2.73 -10.14
N ILE A 62 -7.60 2.21 -9.12
CA ILE A 62 -9.06 2.40 -8.97
C ILE A 62 -9.33 3.74 -8.28
N ILE A 63 -8.71 3.95 -7.12
CA ILE A 63 -8.55 5.27 -6.50
C ILE A 63 -7.28 5.90 -7.05
N PRO A 64 -7.33 7.07 -7.69
CA PRO A 64 -6.18 7.70 -8.31
C PRO A 64 -5.12 8.06 -7.25
N PHE A 65 -3.85 7.90 -7.60
CA PHE A 65 -2.72 8.17 -6.69
C PHE A 65 -2.77 9.57 -6.09
N ASN A 66 -3.14 10.59 -6.89
CA ASN A 66 -3.23 11.96 -6.41
C ASN A 66 -4.21 12.13 -5.25
N MET A 67 -5.28 11.34 -5.23
CA MET A 67 -6.22 11.31 -4.11
C MET A 67 -5.62 10.66 -2.88
N LEU A 68 -4.98 9.49 -3.02
CA LEU A 68 -4.32 8.78 -1.91
C LEU A 68 -3.21 9.63 -1.28
N ARG A 69 -2.36 10.24 -2.11
CA ARG A 69 -1.31 11.16 -1.66
C ARG A 69 -1.89 12.34 -0.89
N SER A 70 -2.89 13.02 -1.45
CA SER A 70 -3.50 14.20 -0.81
C SER A 70 -4.12 13.82 0.54
N PHE A 71 -4.78 12.67 0.60
CA PHE A 71 -5.34 12.13 1.84
C PHE A 71 -4.27 11.87 2.89
N TYR A 72 -3.24 11.07 2.56
CA TYR A 72 -2.16 10.73 3.48
C TYR A 72 -1.47 11.98 4.02
N ASN A 73 -1.04 12.89 3.13
CA ASN A 73 -0.36 14.12 3.51
C ASN A 73 -1.24 14.99 4.40
N ARG A 74 -2.54 15.15 4.08
CA ARG A 74 -3.46 15.94 4.92
C ARG A 74 -3.64 15.33 6.31
N VAL A 75 -3.75 14.00 6.42
CA VAL A 75 -3.83 13.31 7.71
C VAL A 75 -2.53 13.48 8.51
N ALA A 76 -1.38 13.38 7.83
CA ALA A 76 -0.05 13.55 8.40
C ALA A 76 0.16 14.98 8.94
N GLU A 77 -0.08 15.99 8.11
CA GLU A 77 -0.01 17.43 8.45
C GLU A 77 -0.87 17.77 9.68
N ARG A 78 -2.05 17.16 9.79
CA ARG A 78 -2.98 17.38 10.90
C ARG A 78 -2.66 16.55 12.15
N GLY A 79 -1.58 15.76 12.14
CA GLY A 79 -1.20 14.90 13.25
C GLY A 79 -2.23 13.80 13.56
N ARG A 80 -2.94 13.31 12.53
CA ARG A 80 -4.05 12.34 12.66
C ARG A 80 -3.70 10.93 12.18
N LEU A 81 -2.44 10.62 11.89
CA LEU A 81 -2.03 9.28 11.41
C LEU A 81 -2.45 8.14 12.36
N ARG A 82 -2.46 8.40 13.67
CA ARG A 82 -2.94 7.43 14.67
C ARG A 82 -4.41 7.00 14.47
N ASN A 83 -5.25 7.85 13.86
CA ASN A 83 -6.62 7.49 13.52
C ASN A 83 -6.71 6.42 12.41
N LEU A 84 -5.61 6.23 11.66
CA LEU A 84 -5.47 5.18 10.66
C LEU A 84 -4.75 3.94 11.19
N SER A 85 -4.64 3.76 12.51
CA SER A 85 -3.89 2.65 13.12
C SER A 85 -4.34 1.26 12.63
N GLY A 86 -5.64 1.04 12.45
CA GLY A 86 -6.17 -0.19 11.86
C GLY A 86 -5.60 -0.45 10.46
N PHE A 87 -5.65 0.55 9.58
CA PHE A 87 -5.08 0.47 8.24
C PHE A 87 -3.57 0.26 8.29
N LEU A 88 -2.83 1.12 9.01
CA LEU A 88 -1.38 1.08 9.09
C LEU A 88 -0.87 -0.23 9.67
N ASN A 89 -1.56 -0.80 10.65
CA ASN A 89 -1.24 -2.12 11.19
C ASN A 89 -1.43 -3.23 10.15
N THR A 90 -2.59 -3.27 9.47
CA THR A 90 -2.83 -4.25 8.41
C THR A 90 -1.83 -4.11 7.26
N TYR A 91 -1.62 -2.89 6.78
CA TYR A 91 -0.69 -2.54 5.72
C TYR A 91 0.74 -3.00 6.04
N SER A 92 1.26 -2.59 7.21
CA SER A 92 2.64 -2.86 7.61
C SER A 92 2.94 -4.34 7.73
N ASN A 93 2.02 -5.11 8.33
CA ASN A 93 2.17 -6.55 8.48
C ASN A 93 2.03 -7.33 7.16
N ASN A 94 1.61 -6.67 6.08
CA ASN A 94 1.42 -7.30 4.78
C ASN A 94 2.44 -6.87 3.72
N LEU A 95 3.37 -5.97 4.04
CA LEU A 95 4.37 -5.48 3.07
C LEU A 95 5.14 -6.62 2.38
N TYR A 96 5.67 -7.56 3.17
CA TYR A 96 6.37 -8.72 2.62
C TYR A 96 5.47 -9.59 1.73
N LEU A 97 4.17 -9.71 2.07
CA LEU A 97 3.20 -10.43 1.26
C LEU A 97 2.86 -9.67 -0.03
N TYR A 98 2.85 -8.34 -0.02
CA TYR A 98 2.70 -7.54 -1.23
C TYR A 98 3.89 -7.76 -2.16
N ALA A 99 5.11 -7.80 -1.63
CA ALA A 99 6.29 -8.14 -2.42
C ALA A 99 6.18 -9.57 -2.99
N SER A 100 6.03 -10.56 -2.11
CA SER A 100 6.05 -11.99 -2.49
C SER A 100 4.94 -12.35 -3.48
N SER A 101 3.73 -11.84 -3.24
CA SER A 101 2.55 -12.22 -4.03
C SER A 101 2.52 -11.58 -5.41
N ASN A 102 3.40 -10.60 -5.66
CA ASN A 102 3.49 -9.87 -6.93
C ASN A 102 4.87 -10.04 -7.59
N GLY A 103 5.56 -11.14 -7.26
CA GLY A 103 6.78 -11.58 -7.94
C GLY A 103 8.01 -10.71 -7.67
N VAL A 104 8.05 -10.06 -6.50
CA VAL A 104 9.22 -9.30 -6.04
C VAL A 104 10.10 -10.20 -5.18
N ASP A 105 11.40 -10.16 -5.45
CA ASP A 105 12.41 -10.79 -4.60
C ASP A 105 12.57 -9.98 -3.31
N CYS A 106 12.09 -10.53 -2.19
CA CYS A 106 12.20 -9.89 -0.88
C CYS A 106 13.64 -9.77 -0.40
N GLY A 107 14.55 -10.65 -0.82
CA GLY A 107 15.98 -10.54 -0.50
C GLY A 107 16.61 -9.29 -1.10
N ARG A 108 16.09 -8.82 -2.25
CA ARG A 108 16.53 -7.57 -2.88
C ARG A 108 16.09 -6.32 -2.10
N LEU A 109 14.90 -6.34 -1.51
CA LEU A 109 14.41 -5.24 -0.67
C LEU A 109 14.99 -5.33 0.76
N GLY A 110 15.23 -6.54 1.26
CA GLY A 110 15.90 -6.78 2.53
C GLY A 110 15.23 -6.05 3.70
N ASN A 111 16.06 -5.34 4.47
CA ASN A 111 15.61 -4.58 5.64
C ASN A 111 14.66 -3.43 5.29
N ASP A 112 14.60 -2.96 4.05
CA ASP A 112 13.70 -1.87 3.68
C ASP A 112 12.23 -2.23 3.89
N LEU A 113 11.86 -3.51 3.72
CA LEU A 113 10.51 -4.01 4.03
C LEU A 113 10.22 -3.95 5.54
N VAL A 114 11.21 -4.34 6.35
CA VAL A 114 11.12 -4.34 7.82
C VAL A 114 11.01 -2.90 8.33
N ASP A 115 11.86 -2.00 7.84
CA ASP A 115 11.89 -0.59 8.23
C ASP A 115 10.60 0.13 7.81
N ALA A 116 10.10 -0.10 6.59
CA ALA A 116 8.83 0.45 6.13
C ALA A 116 7.65 -0.04 6.99
N GLY A 117 7.66 -1.33 7.36
CA GLY A 117 6.65 -1.90 8.24
C GLY A 117 6.73 -1.36 9.67
N ASN A 118 7.94 -1.21 10.20
CA ASN A 118 8.19 -0.60 11.50
C ASN A 118 7.74 0.86 11.53
N LEU A 119 8.01 1.63 10.47
CA LEU A 119 7.54 2.99 10.31
C LEU A 119 6.01 3.06 10.29
N GLY A 120 5.34 2.23 9.48
CA GLY A 120 3.88 2.22 9.41
C GLY A 120 3.24 1.88 10.77
N LEU A 121 3.78 0.90 11.50
CA LEU A 121 3.37 0.62 12.88
C LEU A 121 3.62 1.82 13.79
N ALA A 122 4.83 2.40 13.78
CA ALA A 122 5.16 3.56 14.59
C ALA A 122 4.23 4.76 14.33
N GLN A 123 3.82 4.99 13.08
CA GLN A 123 2.80 5.99 12.71
C GLN A 123 1.43 5.65 13.33
N GLY A 124 1.01 4.39 13.26
CA GLY A 124 -0.25 3.90 13.84
C GLY A 124 -0.30 4.00 15.37
N TYR A 125 0.85 3.89 16.04
CA TYR A 125 1.00 4.10 17.49
C TYR A 125 1.24 5.57 17.88
N GLY A 126 1.44 6.46 16.91
CA GLY A 126 1.75 7.88 17.15
C GLY A 126 3.18 8.12 17.65
N MET A 127 4.10 7.17 17.46
CA MET A 127 5.53 7.33 17.76
C MET A 127 6.28 8.02 16.62
N ALA A 128 5.87 7.80 15.38
CA ALA A 128 6.36 8.52 14.21
C ALA A 128 5.28 9.50 13.75
N THR A 129 5.56 10.80 13.82
CA THR A 129 4.63 11.86 13.44
C THR A 129 5.23 12.78 12.40
N ALA A 130 4.41 13.49 11.64
CA ALA A 130 4.90 14.43 10.63
C ALA A 130 5.38 15.75 11.26
N GLY A 131 6.03 16.58 10.44
CA GLY A 131 6.49 17.93 10.83
C GLY A 131 7.94 17.98 11.30
N GLY A 132 8.74 16.96 10.97
CA GLY A 132 10.19 17.00 11.08
C GLY A 132 10.85 17.25 9.72
N SER A 133 12.16 17.51 9.72
CA SER A 133 12.98 17.68 8.52
C SER A 133 13.82 16.44 8.18
N ASN A 134 13.82 15.45 9.07
CA ASN A 134 14.62 14.24 8.88
C ASN A 134 13.77 13.18 8.20
N PRO A 135 14.27 12.53 7.12
CA PRO A 135 13.57 11.41 6.52
C PRO A 135 13.46 10.26 7.53
N ALA A 136 12.31 9.58 7.53
CA ALA A 136 12.15 8.36 8.31
C ALA A 136 12.77 7.17 7.57
N LEU A 137 13.45 6.29 8.30
CA LEU A 137 13.94 5.02 7.75
C LEU A 137 12.78 4.21 7.18
N GLY A 138 12.97 3.66 5.98
CA GLY A 138 11.95 2.89 5.27
C GLY A 138 10.80 3.71 4.67
N PHE A 139 10.84 5.05 4.71
CA PHE A 139 9.75 5.87 4.17
C PHE A 139 9.57 5.71 2.66
N ASP A 140 10.66 5.62 1.88
CA ASP A 140 10.63 5.40 0.43
C ASP A 140 9.89 4.09 0.07
N THR A 141 10.21 3.00 0.78
CA THR A 141 9.54 1.71 0.59
C THR A 141 8.10 1.76 1.10
N PHE A 142 7.84 2.44 2.21
CA PHE A 142 6.49 2.69 2.69
C PHE A 142 5.65 3.43 1.65
N GLU A 143 6.14 4.50 1.03
CA GLU A 143 5.36 5.25 0.04
C GLU A 143 5.17 4.47 -1.27
N GLN A 144 6.15 3.67 -1.68
CA GLN A 144 6.04 2.80 -2.86
C GLN A 144 4.88 1.82 -2.72
N PHE A 145 4.82 1.06 -1.64
CA PHE A 145 3.75 0.09 -1.43
C PHE A 145 2.40 0.75 -1.07
N TYR A 146 2.40 1.95 -0.49
CA TYR A 146 1.19 2.71 -0.24
C TYR A 146 0.58 3.22 -1.56
N ALA A 147 1.41 3.82 -2.42
CA ALA A 147 1.02 4.31 -3.72
C ALA A 147 0.53 3.19 -4.64
N TRP A 148 1.10 2.00 -4.50
CA TRP A 148 0.80 0.82 -5.31
C TRP A 148 0.10 -0.29 -4.53
N LEU A 149 -0.82 0.06 -3.61
CA LEU A 149 -1.53 -0.91 -2.78
C LEU A 149 -2.30 -1.95 -3.63
N PRO A 150 -2.06 -3.28 -3.47
CA PRO A 150 -2.66 -4.29 -4.35
C PRO A 150 -4.19 -4.29 -4.38
N GLY A 151 -4.84 -4.00 -3.26
CA GLY A 151 -6.30 -3.85 -3.16
C GLY A 151 -6.90 -2.69 -3.96
N ASN A 152 -6.07 -1.79 -4.48
CA ASN A 152 -6.45 -0.63 -5.28
C ASN A 152 -6.00 -0.73 -6.75
N LEU A 153 -5.45 -1.88 -7.17
CA LEU A 153 -4.82 -2.04 -8.46
C LEU A 153 -5.36 -3.23 -9.24
N PHE A 154 -5.54 -3.07 -10.55
CA PHE A 154 -5.74 -4.18 -11.46
C PHE A 154 -4.84 -4.10 -12.68
N ILE A 155 -4.59 -5.23 -13.34
CA ILE A 155 -3.81 -5.29 -14.59
C ILE A 155 -4.78 -5.22 -15.77
N GLY A 156 -4.48 -4.33 -16.72
CA GLY A 156 -5.32 -4.12 -17.89
C GLY A 156 -4.55 -3.53 -19.08
N PRO A 157 -5.10 -3.61 -20.31
CA PRO A 157 -4.54 -2.96 -21.49
C PRO A 157 -4.30 -1.46 -21.30
N ASN A 158 -3.30 -0.91 -21.99
CA ASN A 158 -3.01 0.53 -21.95
C ASN A 158 -3.88 1.32 -22.94
N ASN A 159 -4.23 0.71 -24.07
CA ASN A 159 -5.07 1.35 -25.08
C ASN A 159 -6.55 1.18 -24.71
N ARG A 160 -6.99 1.97 -23.73
CA ARG A 160 -8.36 1.96 -23.20
C ARG A 160 -9.13 3.18 -23.67
N SER A 161 -10.38 2.95 -24.04
CA SER A 161 -11.34 4.02 -24.37
C SER A 161 -12.05 4.59 -23.15
N ASP A 162 -11.99 3.88 -22.01
CA ASP A 162 -12.71 4.18 -20.77
C ASP A 162 -11.79 4.51 -19.59
N ASP A 163 -10.50 4.78 -19.83
CA ASP A 163 -9.54 5.14 -18.79
C ASP A 163 -9.92 6.50 -18.15
N PRO A 164 -10.18 6.57 -16.83
CA PRO A 164 -10.50 7.81 -16.15
C PRO A 164 -9.28 8.71 -15.92
N HIS A 165 -8.08 8.26 -16.24
CA HIS A 165 -6.79 8.90 -15.98
C HIS A 165 -6.60 9.22 -14.48
N GLU A 166 -6.90 10.46 -14.08
CA GLU A 166 -6.77 10.94 -12.70
C GLU A 166 -8.10 10.86 -11.94
N GLY A 167 -9.15 10.32 -12.57
CA GLY A 167 -10.44 10.06 -11.96
C GLY A 167 -10.55 8.69 -11.29
N PHE A 168 -11.71 8.44 -10.68
CA PHE A 168 -12.05 7.14 -10.10
C PHE A 168 -12.49 6.14 -11.19
N GLU A 169 -12.02 4.91 -11.12
CA GLU A 169 -12.38 3.84 -12.05
C GLU A 169 -13.77 3.28 -11.76
N THR A 170 -14.81 3.94 -12.27
CA THR A 170 -16.21 3.62 -11.96
C THR A 170 -16.65 2.24 -12.44
N ASN A 171 -15.95 1.68 -13.43
CA ASN A 171 -16.30 0.38 -14.02
C ASN A 171 -15.48 -0.78 -13.42
N ALA A 172 -14.58 -0.54 -12.46
CA ALA A 172 -13.70 -1.58 -11.91
C ALA A 172 -14.43 -2.76 -11.26
N ALA A 173 -15.73 -2.64 -10.96
CA ALA A 173 -16.55 -3.70 -10.35
C ALA A 173 -16.49 -5.03 -11.11
N VAL A 174 -16.35 -4.98 -12.45
CA VAL A 174 -16.19 -6.19 -13.27
C VAL A 174 -14.89 -6.94 -12.95
N VAL A 175 -13.82 -6.22 -12.61
CA VAL A 175 -12.50 -6.79 -12.34
C VAL A 175 -12.34 -7.17 -10.88
N VAL A 176 -12.86 -6.36 -9.95
CA VAL A 176 -12.63 -6.53 -8.51
C VAL A 176 -13.79 -7.19 -7.78
N GLY A 177 -14.92 -7.40 -8.45
CA GLY A 177 -16.17 -7.89 -7.88
C GLY A 177 -16.92 -6.80 -7.10
N ALA A 178 -18.25 -6.90 -7.08
CA ALA A 178 -19.14 -5.89 -6.49
C ALA A 178 -18.81 -5.58 -5.02
N ALA A 179 -18.60 -6.61 -4.19
CA ALA A 179 -18.34 -6.42 -2.76
C ALA A 179 -17.06 -5.63 -2.47
N ASN A 180 -15.97 -5.89 -3.21
CA ASN A 180 -14.73 -5.12 -3.05
C ASN A 180 -14.89 -3.73 -3.64
N PHE A 181 -15.56 -3.60 -4.78
CA PHE A 181 -15.81 -2.31 -5.41
C PHE A 181 -16.61 -1.38 -4.50
N ASP A 182 -17.57 -1.90 -3.75
CA ASP A 182 -18.32 -1.14 -2.74
C ASP A 182 -17.42 -0.63 -1.61
N ILE A 183 -16.45 -1.44 -1.17
CA ILE A 183 -15.45 -1.02 -0.16
C ILE A 183 -14.61 0.12 -0.72
N ILE A 184 -14.07 -0.04 -1.93
CA ILE A 184 -13.19 0.95 -2.58
C ILE A 184 -13.95 2.25 -2.86
N SER A 185 -15.20 2.16 -3.31
CA SER A 185 -16.08 3.31 -3.56
C SER A 185 -16.38 4.10 -2.28
N ARG A 186 -16.60 3.40 -1.15
CA ARG A 186 -16.76 4.05 0.17
C ARG A 186 -15.48 4.77 0.59
N VAL A 187 -14.29 4.16 0.41
CA VAL A 187 -13.01 4.83 0.69
C VAL A 187 -12.87 6.09 -0.16
N TYR A 188 -13.09 6.00 -1.47
CA TYR A 188 -12.97 7.14 -2.37
C TYR A 188 -13.89 8.30 -1.96
N ARG A 189 -15.16 8.00 -1.68
CA ARG A 189 -16.13 9.00 -1.23
C ARG A 189 -15.73 9.62 0.11
N ASP A 190 -15.40 8.80 1.10
CA ASP A 190 -15.08 9.27 2.45
C ASP A 190 -13.77 10.08 2.45
N ILE A 191 -12.77 9.70 1.63
CA ILE A 191 -11.56 10.51 1.42
C ILE A 191 -11.90 11.88 0.81
N ASN A 192 -12.74 11.93 -0.23
CA ASN A 192 -13.15 13.20 -0.83
C ASN A 192 -13.83 14.12 0.19
N LEU A 193 -14.75 13.57 0.99
CA LEU A 193 -15.43 14.32 2.06
C LEU A 193 -14.45 14.79 3.13
N TYR A 194 -13.48 13.95 3.52
CA TYR A 194 -12.43 14.32 4.46
C TYR A 194 -11.56 15.46 3.91
N LEU A 195 -11.13 15.39 2.66
CA LEU A 195 -10.29 16.41 2.03
C LEU A 195 -11.01 17.76 1.89
N ALA A 196 -12.32 17.72 1.63
CA ALA A 196 -13.15 18.91 1.53
C ALA A 196 -13.40 19.59 2.89
N ASN A 197 -13.70 18.79 3.93
CA ASN A 197 -14.25 19.31 5.18
C ASN A 197 -13.33 19.15 6.41
N ASN A 198 -12.21 18.44 6.28
CA ASN A 198 -11.35 18.05 7.40
C ASN A 198 -12.10 17.28 8.51
N ASP A 199 -13.13 16.51 8.15
CA ASP A 199 -14.00 15.81 9.09
C ASP A 199 -13.33 14.55 9.68
N ASP A 200 -12.77 14.69 10.88
CA ASP A 200 -12.08 13.60 11.57
C ASP A 200 -12.99 12.40 11.90
N ALA A 201 -14.32 12.57 11.91
CA ALA A 201 -15.26 11.47 12.14
C ALA A 201 -15.19 10.40 11.03
N LEU A 202 -14.76 10.78 9.82
CA LEU A 202 -14.61 9.86 8.69
C LEU A 202 -13.36 8.97 8.80
N LEU A 203 -12.35 9.36 9.58
CA LEU A 203 -11.06 8.67 9.63
C LEU A 203 -11.19 7.22 10.09
N ASN A 204 -12.13 6.92 10.99
CA ASN A 204 -12.39 5.54 11.41
C ASN A 204 -12.99 4.69 10.27
N SER A 205 -13.98 5.22 9.53
CA SER A 205 -14.55 4.53 8.35
C SER A 205 -13.50 4.30 7.27
N ILE A 206 -12.69 5.33 6.99
CA ILE A 206 -11.60 5.24 6.02
C ILE A 206 -10.58 4.18 6.45
N SER A 207 -10.14 4.21 7.71
CA SER A 207 -9.21 3.22 8.28
C SER A 207 -9.73 1.80 8.13
N VAL A 208 -10.99 1.53 8.51
CA VAL A 208 -11.60 0.18 8.40
C VAL A 208 -11.65 -0.30 6.95
N ASN A 209 -12.09 0.55 6.02
CA ASN A 209 -12.21 0.13 4.62
C ASN A 209 -10.85 0.02 3.93
N LEU A 210 -9.88 0.90 4.25
CA LEU A 210 -8.49 0.77 3.79
C LEU A 210 -7.81 -0.49 4.36
N SER A 211 -8.07 -0.88 5.62
CA SER A 211 -7.61 -2.17 6.15
C SER A 211 -8.15 -3.34 5.32
N ARG A 212 -9.44 -3.30 4.95
CA ARG A 212 -10.05 -4.34 4.10
C ARG A 212 -9.40 -4.40 2.73
N MET A 213 -9.15 -3.25 2.09
CA MET A 213 -8.39 -3.20 0.83
C MET A 213 -6.98 -3.76 1.00
N SER A 214 -6.31 -3.41 2.10
CA SER A 214 -4.94 -3.85 2.43
C SER A 214 -4.83 -5.33 2.75
N ASN A 215 -5.95 -6.02 3.03
CA ASN A 215 -5.92 -7.45 3.22
C ASN A 215 -5.68 -8.21 1.92
N ARG A 216 -5.95 -7.62 0.76
CA ARG A 216 -5.60 -8.22 -0.51
C ARG A 216 -4.09 -8.12 -0.74
N LYS A 217 -3.42 -9.26 -0.93
CA LYS A 217 -1.95 -9.32 -1.09
C LYS A 217 -1.49 -9.20 -2.54
N SER A 218 -2.31 -9.63 -3.48
CA SER A 218 -2.01 -9.67 -4.92
C SER A 218 -2.80 -8.63 -5.69
N ILE A 219 -2.22 -8.09 -6.76
CA ILE A 219 -2.93 -7.22 -7.69
C ILE A 219 -4.06 -8.03 -8.37
N TYR A 220 -5.16 -7.38 -8.76
CA TYR A 220 -6.18 -8.07 -9.57
C TYR A 220 -5.59 -8.36 -10.96
N ASN A 221 -5.38 -9.65 -11.26
CA ASN A 221 -4.81 -10.06 -12.53
C ASN A 221 -5.77 -9.76 -13.69
N LEU A 222 -5.19 -9.62 -14.88
CA LEU A 222 -5.97 -9.52 -16.10
C LEU A 222 -6.77 -10.81 -16.31
N ASN A 223 -8.06 -10.65 -16.58
CA ASN A 223 -8.94 -11.72 -17.02
C ASN A 223 -9.65 -11.27 -18.32
N PRO A 224 -9.48 -11.99 -19.43
CA PRO A 224 -10.05 -11.62 -20.73
C PRO A 224 -11.55 -11.32 -20.71
N ASN A 225 -12.31 -12.02 -19.86
CA ASN A 225 -13.76 -11.88 -19.81
C ASN A 225 -14.24 -10.55 -19.22
N ASP A 226 -13.32 -9.79 -18.61
CA ASP A 226 -13.63 -8.50 -17.99
C ASP A 226 -13.48 -7.35 -19.00
N TRP A 227 -13.02 -7.65 -20.23
CA TRP A 227 -12.66 -6.67 -21.26
C TRP A 227 -13.46 -6.88 -22.55
N GLU A 228 -13.77 -5.77 -23.21
CA GLU A 228 -14.36 -5.74 -24.55
C GLU A 228 -13.44 -4.98 -25.49
N PHE A 229 -13.23 -5.50 -26.69
CA PHE A 229 -12.50 -4.79 -27.75
C PHE A 229 -13.50 -4.15 -28.72
N VAL A 230 -13.57 -2.82 -28.71
CA VAL A 230 -14.55 -2.04 -29.48
C VAL A 230 -13.81 -0.93 -30.20
N ASN A 231 -14.01 -0.83 -31.52
CA ASN A 231 -13.45 0.24 -32.36
C ASN A 231 -11.93 0.41 -32.22
N GLY A 232 -11.18 -0.69 -32.09
CA GLY A 232 -9.72 -0.65 -31.99
C GLY A 232 -9.15 -0.35 -30.60
N GLN A 233 -9.99 -0.25 -29.57
CA GLN A 233 -9.58 -0.01 -28.19
C GLN A 233 -10.24 -1.00 -27.24
N TYR A 234 -9.62 -1.22 -26.09
CA TYR A 234 -10.22 -1.99 -25.01
C TYR A 234 -11.11 -1.11 -24.12
N ARG A 235 -12.05 -1.72 -23.42
CA ARG A 235 -12.78 -1.14 -22.30
C ARG A 235 -13.21 -2.23 -21.33
N LEU A 236 -13.50 -1.86 -20.09
CA LEU A 236 -14.11 -2.77 -19.13
C LEU A 236 -15.52 -3.16 -19.58
N SER A 237 -15.87 -4.44 -19.40
CA SER A 237 -17.18 -4.95 -19.80
C SER A 237 -18.27 -4.40 -18.89
N ASN A 238 -19.37 -3.96 -19.51
CA ASN A 238 -20.59 -3.53 -18.79
C ASN A 238 -21.58 -4.68 -18.55
N SER A 239 -21.21 -5.91 -18.88
CA SER A 239 -22.12 -7.06 -18.80
C SER A 239 -22.34 -7.50 -17.34
N LYS A 240 -23.60 -7.54 -16.87
CA LYS A 240 -23.95 -8.00 -15.51
C LYS A 240 -23.52 -9.45 -15.20
N LYS A 241 -23.16 -10.22 -16.23
CA LYS A 241 -22.68 -11.61 -16.12
C LYS A 241 -21.30 -11.72 -15.44
N SER A 242 -20.54 -10.63 -15.37
CA SER A 242 -19.16 -10.62 -14.88
C SER A 242 -19.02 -10.25 -13.40
N LEU A 243 -20.11 -9.87 -12.71
CA LEU A 243 -20.11 -9.64 -11.27
C LEU A 243 -20.05 -10.98 -10.52
N ARG A 244 -18.97 -11.72 -10.72
CA ARG A 244 -18.66 -12.93 -9.96
C ARG A 244 -18.34 -12.52 -8.53
N GLU A 245 -18.79 -13.33 -7.56
CA GLU A 245 -18.08 -13.40 -6.29
C GLU A 245 -16.67 -13.88 -6.61
N LEU A 246 -15.70 -12.96 -6.60
CA LEU A 246 -14.30 -13.36 -6.63
C LEU A 246 -14.05 -14.12 -5.34
N ALA A 247 -13.71 -15.40 -5.48
CA ALA A 247 -13.18 -16.16 -4.36
C ALA A 247 -12.00 -15.37 -3.75
N PRO A 248 -11.87 -15.31 -2.42
CA PRO A 248 -10.71 -14.73 -1.79
C PRO A 248 -9.45 -15.34 -2.42
N SER A 249 -8.52 -14.47 -2.80
CA SER A 249 -7.27 -14.83 -3.46
C SER A 249 -6.34 -15.53 -2.45
N ASP A 250 -6.68 -16.76 -2.06
CA ASP A 250 -6.02 -17.49 -0.98
C ASP A 250 -4.90 -18.43 -1.48
N ASN A 251 -4.69 -18.53 -2.80
CA ASN A 251 -3.71 -19.47 -3.37
C ASN A 251 -2.59 -18.78 -4.17
N VAL A 252 -2.09 -17.63 -3.71
CA VAL A 252 -0.79 -17.16 -4.20
C VAL A 252 0.28 -17.88 -3.39
N LYS A 253 1.13 -18.68 -4.05
CA LYS A 253 2.29 -19.30 -3.41
C LYS A 253 3.18 -18.19 -2.86
N THR A 254 3.09 -17.93 -1.56
CA THR A 254 4.03 -17.06 -0.86
C THR A 254 5.37 -17.77 -0.83
N SER A 255 6.44 -17.15 -1.33
CA SER A 255 7.80 -17.67 -1.08
C SER A 255 8.04 -17.65 0.44
N ASP A 256 8.52 -18.76 0.98
CA ASP A 256 8.90 -18.86 2.39
C ASP A 256 10.01 -17.85 2.73
N GLU A 257 10.82 -17.45 1.74
CA GLU A 257 11.92 -16.48 1.87
C GLU A 257 11.45 -15.08 2.31
N CYS A 258 10.20 -14.72 2.04
CA CYS A 258 9.69 -13.41 2.40
C CYS A 258 9.23 -13.31 3.87
N LYS A 259 9.06 -14.45 4.56
CA LYS A 259 8.53 -14.49 5.93
C LYS A 259 9.48 -13.89 6.96
N ASP A 260 10.77 -13.85 6.66
CA ASP A 260 11.79 -13.29 7.55
C ASP A 260 11.76 -11.75 7.56
N PHE A 261 11.12 -11.11 6.58
CA PHE A 261 11.01 -9.65 6.46
C PHE A 261 9.73 -9.09 7.07
N THR A 262 9.38 -9.58 8.26
CA THR A 262 8.23 -9.08 9.03
C THR A 262 8.63 -7.90 9.93
N PRO A 263 7.70 -6.96 10.21
CA PRO A 263 8.00 -5.85 11.11
C PRO A 263 8.33 -6.33 12.53
N THR A 264 9.36 -5.75 13.13
CA THR A 264 9.86 -6.09 14.49
C THR A 264 9.41 -5.10 15.57
N PHE A 265 8.77 -3.99 15.20
CA PHE A 265 8.38 -2.93 16.12
C PHE A 265 7.55 -3.42 17.34
N MET A 266 6.64 -4.36 17.13
CA MET A 266 5.75 -4.86 18.20
C MET A 266 6.48 -5.72 19.24
N SER A 267 7.48 -6.51 18.82
CA SER A 267 8.28 -7.30 19.76
C SER A 267 9.15 -6.37 20.62
N THR A 268 9.71 -5.31 20.03
CA THR A 268 10.43 -4.26 20.77
C THR A 268 9.52 -3.54 21.76
N LEU A 269 8.34 -3.08 21.33
CA LEU A 269 7.43 -2.32 22.19
C LEU A 269 7.02 -3.13 23.42
N SER A 270 6.73 -4.42 23.23
CA SER A 270 6.37 -5.34 24.31
C SER A 270 7.52 -5.54 25.30
N ALA A 271 8.75 -5.72 24.81
CA ALA A 271 9.94 -5.86 25.65
C ALA A 271 10.20 -4.60 26.51
N VAL A 272 10.02 -3.40 25.93
CA VAL A 272 10.18 -2.12 26.65
C VAL A 272 9.12 -1.97 27.75
N LEU A 273 7.85 -2.27 27.45
CA LEU A 273 6.77 -2.19 28.44
C LEU A 273 6.98 -3.17 29.60
N MET A 274 7.43 -4.40 29.32
CA MET A 274 7.75 -5.38 30.36
C MET A 274 8.91 -4.93 31.27
N LEU A 275 9.95 -4.31 30.70
CA LEU A 275 11.07 -3.76 31.49
C LEU A 275 10.66 -2.56 32.34
N HIS A 276 9.70 -1.76 31.88
CA HIS A 276 9.18 -0.63 32.65
C HIS A 276 8.35 -1.10 33.85
N ASN A 277 7.51 -2.13 33.66
CA ASN A 277 6.70 -2.69 34.75
C ASN A 277 7.56 -3.37 35.83
N LYS A 278 8.68 -4.02 35.47
CA LYS A 278 9.62 -4.59 36.45
C LYS A 278 10.37 -3.56 37.30
N LYS A 279 10.38 -2.28 36.93
CA LYS A 279 11.05 -1.21 37.69
C LYS A 279 10.14 -0.53 38.73
N ILE A 280 8.85 -0.87 38.76
CA ILE A 280 7.88 -0.28 39.70
C ILE A 280 7.73 -1.13 40.98
N ASP A 281 8.30 -2.33 41.02
CA ASP A 281 8.26 -3.24 42.17
C ASP A 281 9.47 -3.13 43.13
N ILE A 282 10.00 -1.91 43.37
CA ILE A 282 11.05 -1.65 44.37
C ILE A 282 10.63 -0.53 45.31
#